data_AF-A0A928N5K2-F1
#
_entry.id   AF-A0A928N5K2-F1
#
_cell.length_a   1.000
_cell.length_b   1.000
_cell.length_c   1.000
_cell.angle_alpha   90.00
_cell.angle_beta   90.00
_cell.angle_gamma   90.00
#
_symmetry.space_group_name_H-M   'P 1'
#
loop_
_entity.id
_entity.type
_entity.pdbx_description
1 polymer ?
#
loop_
_entity_poly.entity_id
_entity_poly.type
_entity_poly.pdbx_seq_one_letter_code
_entity_poly.pdbx_strand_id
1 'polypeptide(L)'
;MNTVENESSKYEQNMVESEVLISTEDKNIQSEEYNGKSSVNKKRNKLLMVAILTVVLFVTISIILNTAIIPEYKYQKAEKFVSDRNYGKAIATYRQIYDYKDSKEKLFNATTLAMNVISFYGNDRVVGIKSDGTPVGYFDIKDWVNLIAISSNGDHITGLKSDGTVITMDWSFEDACDVDDWKNIVAISTGGKHIVGLKLDGTVVATGNNERGQCNVSDWKEIVAISTGFYYTLGLKADGTVVATGENKYGQCNVSDWAEIVAISAGDNHSAGLKKDGTVVAAGLNDDEQCDVYNWRDIIAISAGGFHTIGLKKDGTLVCTEGILSPSEDIFGWTDIVAISSRFLNAVGLKSDGTIVRSSNVYGSTDMDLF
;
A
#
# COMPACT_ATOMS: atom_id res chain seq x y z
N MET A 1 53.56 -28.60 -102.76
CA MET A 1 53.97 -28.54 -101.34
C MET A 1 53.53 -27.24 -100.65
N ASN A 2 53.47 -26.08 -101.32
CA ASN A 2 53.22 -24.78 -100.65
C ASN A 2 51.76 -24.36 -100.34
N THR A 3 50.74 -25.15 -100.64
CA THR A 3 49.34 -24.80 -100.33
C THR A 3 48.83 -25.40 -99.02
N VAL A 4 49.45 -26.49 -98.53
CA VAL A 4 49.03 -27.21 -97.32
C VAL A 4 49.66 -26.62 -96.05
N GLU A 5 50.89 -26.10 -96.13
CA GLU A 5 51.58 -25.43 -95.00
C GLU A 5 50.96 -24.07 -94.64
N ASN A 6 50.39 -23.35 -95.61
CA ASN A 6 49.79 -22.02 -95.38
C ASN A 6 48.41 -22.10 -94.70
N GLU A 7 47.66 -23.18 -94.93
CA GLU A 7 46.42 -23.43 -94.19
C GLU A 7 46.71 -23.86 -92.74
N SER A 8 47.69 -24.76 -92.54
CA SER A 8 48.11 -25.22 -91.20
C SER A 8 48.55 -24.08 -90.27
N SER A 9 49.37 -23.14 -90.77
CA SER A 9 49.82 -21.95 -90.02
C SER A 9 48.65 -21.06 -89.58
N LYS A 10 47.63 -20.94 -90.43
CA LYS A 10 46.46 -20.09 -90.17
C LYS A 10 45.54 -20.75 -89.13
N TYR A 11 45.47 -22.07 -89.12
CA TYR A 11 44.76 -22.85 -88.12
C TYR A 11 45.40 -22.73 -86.73
N GLU A 12 46.73 -22.87 -86.61
CA GLU A 12 47.42 -22.71 -85.32
C GLU A 12 47.27 -21.29 -84.76
N GLN A 13 47.39 -20.27 -85.60
CA GLN A 13 47.25 -18.88 -85.18
C GLN A 13 45.83 -18.54 -84.69
N ASN A 14 44.80 -19.04 -85.41
CA ASN A 14 43.41 -18.95 -84.97
C ASN A 14 43.16 -19.72 -83.66
N MET A 15 43.84 -20.85 -83.47
CA MET A 15 43.71 -21.66 -82.25
C MET A 15 44.29 -20.91 -81.04
N VAL A 16 45.48 -20.29 -81.17
CA VAL A 16 46.10 -19.47 -80.12
C VAL A 16 45.28 -18.22 -79.81
N GLU A 17 44.76 -17.51 -80.81
CA GLU A 17 43.84 -16.38 -80.58
C GLU A 17 42.58 -16.81 -79.85
N SER A 18 42.03 -17.99 -80.18
CA SER A 18 40.86 -18.52 -79.49
C SER A 18 41.13 -18.87 -78.02
N GLU A 19 42.30 -19.46 -77.70
CA GLU A 19 42.68 -19.74 -76.32
C GLU A 19 42.90 -18.47 -75.49
N VAL A 20 43.52 -17.45 -76.10
CA VAL A 20 43.71 -16.15 -75.44
C VAL A 20 42.37 -15.48 -75.17
N LEU A 21 41.45 -15.49 -76.15
CA LEU A 21 40.09 -14.97 -75.99
C LEU A 21 39.35 -15.71 -74.87
N ILE A 22 39.36 -17.04 -74.87
CA ILE A 22 38.72 -17.86 -73.83
C ILE A 22 39.29 -17.53 -72.44
N SER A 23 40.61 -17.43 -72.28
CA SER A 23 41.21 -17.12 -70.97
C SER A 23 40.89 -15.70 -70.47
N THR A 24 40.69 -14.76 -71.40
CA THR A 24 40.35 -13.37 -71.08
C THR A 24 38.89 -13.28 -70.65
N GLU A 25 38.03 -14.04 -71.34
CA GLU A 25 36.60 -14.14 -71.02
C GLU A 25 36.39 -14.85 -69.68
N ASP A 26 37.13 -15.93 -69.39
CA ASP A 26 37.13 -16.59 -68.08
C ASP A 26 37.54 -15.67 -66.93
N LYS A 27 38.57 -14.83 -67.14
CA LYS A 27 39.00 -13.82 -66.14
C LYS A 27 37.95 -12.75 -65.92
N ASN A 28 37.28 -12.29 -66.98
CA ASN A 28 36.19 -11.33 -66.87
C ASN A 28 35.01 -11.93 -66.10
N ILE A 29 34.61 -13.16 -66.42
CA ILE A 29 33.54 -13.89 -65.72
C ILE A 29 33.86 -14.04 -64.23
N GLN A 30 35.10 -14.41 -63.86
CA GLN A 30 35.50 -14.50 -62.45
C GLN A 30 35.46 -13.13 -61.73
N SER A 31 35.86 -12.05 -62.41
CA SER A 31 35.84 -10.70 -61.84
C SER A 31 34.41 -10.17 -61.63
N GLU A 32 33.50 -10.47 -62.55
CA GLU A 32 32.08 -10.13 -62.46
C GLU A 32 31.38 -10.93 -61.35
N GLU A 33 31.68 -12.23 -61.24
CA GLU A 33 31.20 -13.06 -60.13
C GLU A 33 31.65 -12.53 -58.76
N TYR A 34 32.94 -12.16 -58.64
CA TYR A 34 33.49 -11.66 -57.38
C TYR A 34 32.87 -10.31 -56.99
N ASN A 35 32.75 -9.37 -57.94
CA ASN A 35 32.09 -8.08 -57.72
C ASN A 35 30.60 -8.24 -57.39
N GLY A 36 29.92 -9.19 -58.02
CA GLY A 36 28.54 -9.59 -57.69
C GLY A 36 28.42 -10.09 -56.25
N LYS A 37 29.28 -11.02 -55.82
CA LYS A 37 29.34 -11.55 -54.45
C LYS A 37 29.62 -10.44 -53.41
N SER A 38 30.56 -9.52 -53.70
CA SER A 38 30.88 -8.36 -52.84
C SER A 38 29.72 -7.37 -52.70
N SER A 39 29.07 -7.03 -53.81
CA SER A 39 27.86 -6.19 -53.86
C SER A 39 26.71 -6.76 -53.02
N VAL A 40 26.44 -8.06 -53.16
CA VAL A 40 25.41 -8.78 -52.41
C VAL A 40 25.72 -8.77 -50.91
N ASN A 41 26.96 -9.05 -50.52
CA ASN A 41 27.39 -9.02 -49.11
C ASN A 41 27.25 -7.61 -48.49
N LYS A 42 27.59 -6.55 -49.24
CA LYS A 42 27.43 -5.16 -48.77
C LYS A 42 25.95 -4.79 -48.56
N LYS A 43 25.05 -5.20 -49.47
CA LYS A 43 23.59 -5.04 -49.31
C LYS A 43 23.06 -5.81 -48.11
N ARG A 44 23.48 -7.07 -47.95
CA ARG A 44 23.10 -7.93 -46.82
C ARG A 44 23.55 -7.35 -45.48
N ASN A 45 24.79 -6.87 -45.37
CA ASN A 45 25.30 -6.25 -44.14
C ASN A 45 24.58 -4.94 -43.79
N LYS A 46 24.24 -4.12 -44.80
CA LYS A 46 23.43 -2.91 -44.60
C LYS A 46 22.01 -3.26 -44.10
N LEU A 47 21.39 -4.28 -44.68
CA LEU A 47 20.08 -4.78 -44.24
C LEU A 47 20.14 -5.33 -42.80
N LEU A 48 21.20 -6.07 -42.47
CA LEU A 48 21.43 -6.59 -41.12
C LEU A 48 21.60 -5.46 -40.09
N MET A 49 22.38 -4.42 -40.43
CA MET A 49 22.56 -3.23 -39.60
C MET A 49 21.24 -2.49 -39.35
N VAL A 50 20.43 -2.28 -40.40
CA VAL A 50 19.11 -1.66 -40.25
C VAL A 50 18.20 -2.52 -39.37
N ALA A 51 18.18 -3.84 -39.57
CA ALA A 51 17.42 -4.75 -38.73
C ALA A 51 17.84 -4.66 -37.25
N ILE A 52 19.15 -4.68 -36.97
CA ILE A 52 19.68 -4.53 -35.61
C ILE A 52 19.25 -3.20 -35.00
N LEU A 53 19.41 -2.08 -35.71
CA LEU A 53 19.01 -0.75 -35.22
C LEU A 53 17.52 -0.66 -34.92
N THR A 54 16.67 -1.25 -35.77
CA THR A 54 15.22 -1.29 -35.50
C THR A 54 14.89 -2.11 -34.26
N VAL A 55 15.53 -3.27 -34.06
CA VAL A 55 15.35 -4.08 -32.84
C VAL A 55 15.80 -3.31 -31.61
N VAL A 56 16.97 -2.67 -31.65
CA VAL A 56 17.48 -1.82 -30.56
C VAL A 56 16.50 -0.70 -30.25
N LEU A 57 15.91 -0.05 -31.27
CA LEU A 57 14.90 0.97 -31.08
C LEU A 57 13.63 0.42 -30.40
N PHE A 58 13.11 -0.72 -30.83
CA PHE A 58 11.95 -1.34 -30.17
C PHE A 58 12.23 -1.75 -28.73
N VAL A 59 13.42 -2.30 -28.46
CA VAL A 59 13.84 -2.66 -27.11
C VAL A 59 13.97 -1.41 -26.23
N THR A 60 14.61 -0.35 -26.72
CA THR A 60 14.76 0.90 -25.96
C THR A 60 13.41 1.57 -25.68
N ILE A 61 12.51 1.61 -26.67
CA ILE A 61 11.13 2.10 -26.48
C ILE A 61 10.40 1.24 -25.45
N SER A 62 10.49 -0.09 -25.54
CA SER A 62 9.85 -1.01 -24.59
C SER A 62 10.37 -0.82 -23.17
N ILE A 63 11.68 -0.60 -23.00
CA ILE A 63 12.29 -0.28 -21.70
C ILE A 63 11.71 1.04 -21.18
N ILE A 64 11.77 2.13 -21.96
CA ILE A 64 11.27 3.45 -21.54
C ILE A 64 9.78 3.41 -21.19
N LEU A 65 8.98 2.69 -21.99
CA LEU A 65 7.56 2.50 -21.71
C LEU A 65 7.34 1.85 -20.35
N ASN A 66 8.05 0.76 -20.07
CA ASN A 66 7.86 -0.04 -18.86
C ASN A 66 8.52 0.56 -17.61
N THR A 67 9.59 1.34 -17.75
CA THR A 67 10.33 1.90 -16.61
C THR A 67 10.01 3.35 -16.31
N ALA A 68 9.44 4.11 -17.26
CA ALA A 68 9.18 5.53 -17.09
C ALA A 68 7.73 5.93 -17.43
N ILE A 69 7.24 5.63 -18.63
CA ILE A 69 5.97 6.21 -19.12
C ILE A 69 4.76 5.57 -18.40
N ILE A 70 4.68 4.23 -18.38
CA ILE A 70 3.57 3.52 -17.76
C ILE A 70 3.55 3.74 -16.23
N PRO A 71 4.69 3.62 -15.50
CA PRO A 71 4.71 3.91 -14.07
C PRO A 71 4.33 5.36 -13.74
N GLU A 72 4.79 6.35 -14.51
CA GLU A 72 4.44 7.75 -14.29
C GLU A 72 2.95 8.02 -14.45
N TYR A 73 2.33 7.46 -15.50
CA TYR A 73 0.89 7.56 -15.70
C TYR A 73 0.12 6.96 -14.51
N LYS A 74 0.53 5.77 -14.04
CA LYS A 74 -0.08 5.13 -12.86
C LYS A 74 0.13 5.96 -11.59
N TYR A 75 1.30 6.55 -11.41
CA TYR A 75 1.63 7.40 -10.27
C TYR A 75 0.70 8.62 -10.21
N GLN A 76 0.59 9.38 -11.30
CA GLN A 76 -0.31 10.53 -11.38
C GLN A 76 -1.79 10.14 -11.16
N LYS A 77 -2.18 8.97 -11.68
CA LYS A 77 -3.53 8.43 -11.48
C LYS A 77 -3.79 8.06 -10.02
N ALA A 78 -2.81 7.50 -9.31
CA ALA A 78 -2.91 7.17 -7.89
C ALA A 78 -3.04 8.44 -7.03
N GLU A 79 -2.23 9.47 -7.29
CA GLU A 79 -2.34 10.77 -6.60
C GLU A 79 -3.73 11.38 -6.79
N LYS A 80 -4.31 11.27 -7.99
CA LYS A 80 -5.68 11.70 -8.25
C LYS A 80 -6.70 10.89 -7.45
N PHE A 81 -6.53 9.57 -7.32
CA PHE A 81 -7.41 8.78 -6.48
C PHE A 81 -7.32 9.19 -5.00
N VAL A 82 -6.14 9.57 -4.51
CA VAL A 82 -5.99 10.12 -3.14
C VAL A 82 -6.73 11.45 -3.00
N SER A 83 -6.60 12.38 -3.96
CA SER A 83 -7.33 13.66 -3.91
C SER A 83 -8.84 13.47 -3.93
N ASP A 84 -9.31 12.45 -4.63
CA ASP A 84 -10.72 12.08 -4.74
C ASP A 84 -11.20 11.22 -3.54
N ARG A 85 -10.36 11.01 -2.52
CA ARG A 85 -10.59 10.13 -1.35
C ARG A 85 -10.96 8.69 -1.72
N ASN A 86 -10.56 8.25 -2.91
CA ASN A 86 -10.72 6.88 -3.38
C ASN A 86 -9.49 6.05 -2.98
N TYR A 87 -9.29 5.89 -1.67
CA TYR A 87 -8.07 5.28 -1.12
C TYR A 87 -7.89 3.82 -1.59
N GLY A 88 -8.97 3.06 -1.75
CA GLY A 88 -8.91 1.68 -2.26
C GLY A 88 -8.24 1.58 -3.64
N LYS A 89 -8.66 2.43 -4.59
CA LYS A 89 -8.06 2.48 -5.92
C LYS A 89 -6.65 3.07 -5.90
N ALA A 90 -6.38 4.05 -5.03
CA ALA A 90 -5.05 4.62 -4.86
C ALA A 90 -4.04 3.54 -4.40
N ILE A 91 -4.37 2.82 -3.32
CA ILE A 91 -3.56 1.76 -2.72
C ILE A 91 -3.30 0.63 -3.73
N ALA A 92 -4.34 0.15 -4.41
CA ALA A 92 -4.20 -0.88 -5.45
C ALA A 92 -3.27 -0.41 -6.59
N THR A 93 -3.30 0.88 -6.93
CA THR A 93 -2.44 1.44 -7.98
C THR A 93 -0.99 1.58 -7.49
N TYR A 94 -0.74 2.12 -6.29
CA TYR A 94 0.62 2.24 -5.75
C TYR A 94 1.29 0.87 -5.56
N ARG A 95 0.55 -0.17 -5.16
CA ARG A 95 1.08 -1.55 -5.08
C ARG A 95 1.68 -2.02 -6.41
N GLN A 96 1.10 -1.63 -7.55
CA GLN A 96 1.60 -2.01 -8.88
C GLN A 96 2.88 -1.26 -9.29
N ILE A 97 3.21 -0.16 -8.61
CA ILE A 97 4.36 0.71 -8.91
C ILE A 97 5.21 0.93 -7.65
N TYR A 98 5.27 -0.06 -6.77
CA TYR A 98 5.83 0.07 -5.43
C TYR A 98 7.24 0.67 -5.39
N ASP A 99 8.12 0.22 -6.30
CA ASP A 99 9.52 0.66 -6.40
C ASP A 99 9.71 1.94 -7.24
N TYR A 100 8.61 2.54 -7.73
CA TYR A 100 8.66 3.76 -8.53
C TYR A 100 8.54 5.00 -7.64
N LYS A 101 9.56 5.87 -7.66
CA LYS A 101 9.60 7.11 -6.86
C LYS A 101 9.34 6.83 -5.36
N ASP A 102 8.55 7.67 -4.72
CA ASP A 102 8.08 7.61 -3.34
C ASP A 102 6.78 6.80 -3.17
N SER A 103 6.41 5.96 -4.15
CA SER A 103 5.15 5.17 -4.10
C SER A 103 5.02 4.31 -2.85
N LYS A 104 6.14 3.83 -2.29
CA LYS A 104 6.16 3.13 -0.99
C LYS A 104 5.61 3.99 0.14
N GLU A 105 6.04 5.24 0.25
CA GLU A 105 5.57 6.18 1.26
C GLU A 105 4.12 6.59 1.01
N LYS A 106 3.78 6.85 -0.26
CA LYS A 106 2.41 7.17 -0.67
C LYS A 106 1.42 6.04 -0.39
N LEU A 107 1.84 4.78 -0.59
CA LEU A 107 1.05 3.61 -0.22
C LEU A 107 0.75 3.60 1.27
N PHE A 108 1.76 3.80 2.12
CA PHE A 108 1.61 3.84 3.57
C PHE A 108 0.62 4.94 3.98
N ASN A 109 0.82 6.16 3.48
CA ASN A 109 -0.05 7.30 3.77
C ASN A 109 -1.50 7.05 3.33
N ALA A 110 -1.70 6.49 2.12
CA ALA A 110 -3.03 6.15 1.64
C ALA A 110 -3.69 5.04 2.48
N THR A 111 -2.92 4.04 2.92
CA THR A 111 -3.41 3.00 3.83
C THR A 111 -3.81 3.60 5.18
N THR A 112 -3.02 4.49 5.78
CA THR A 112 -3.41 5.20 7.01
C THR A 112 -4.70 5.98 6.83
N LEU A 113 -4.86 6.70 5.71
CA LEU A 113 -6.10 7.40 5.39
C LEU A 113 -7.30 6.45 5.24
N ALA A 114 -7.08 5.26 4.66
CA ALA A 114 -8.10 4.23 4.53
C ALA A 114 -8.49 3.60 5.88
N MET A 115 -7.57 3.51 6.84
CA MET A 115 -7.86 3.03 8.21
C MET A 115 -8.80 3.98 8.96
N ASN A 116 -8.71 5.29 8.70
CA ASN A 116 -9.51 6.31 9.36
C ASN A 116 -10.99 6.32 8.93
N VAL A 117 -11.35 5.64 7.84
CA VAL A 117 -12.70 5.65 7.26
C VAL A 117 -13.51 4.39 7.56
N ILE A 118 -12.99 3.47 8.37
CA ILE A 118 -13.70 2.27 8.83
C ILE A 118 -13.51 2.09 10.34
N SER A 119 -14.58 1.75 11.04
CA SER A 119 -14.51 1.48 12.48
C SER A 119 -15.62 0.52 12.91
N PHE A 120 -15.48 -0.04 14.12
CA PHE A 120 -16.53 -0.80 14.78
C PHE A 120 -17.38 0.09 15.68
N TYR A 121 -18.70 -0.03 15.57
CA TYR A 121 -19.65 0.50 16.54
C TYR A 121 -20.19 -0.63 17.42
N GLY A 122 -20.17 -0.45 18.73
CA GLY A 122 -20.48 -1.51 19.68
C GLY A 122 -19.51 -2.68 19.57
N ASN A 123 -20.03 -3.89 19.78
CA ASN A 123 -19.23 -5.12 19.70
C ASN A 123 -19.24 -5.77 18.32
N ASP A 124 -20.17 -5.38 17.44
CA ASP A 124 -20.45 -6.14 16.23
C ASP A 124 -20.93 -5.31 15.02
N ARG A 125 -21.10 -4.00 15.12
CA ARG A 125 -21.54 -3.20 13.96
C ARG A 125 -20.35 -2.53 13.30
N VAL A 126 -20.45 -2.31 12.00
CA VAL A 126 -19.43 -1.60 11.23
C VAL A 126 -19.99 -0.26 10.79
N VAL A 127 -19.17 0.78 10.94
CA VAL A 127 -19.42 2.10 10.39
C VAL A 127 -18.28 2.44 9.44
N GLY A 128 -18.59 3.21 8.41
CA GLY A 128 -17.58 3.67 7.46
C GLY A 128 -17.92 5.02 6.87
N ILE A 129 -17.00 5.56 6.07
CA ILE A 129 -17.20 6.83 5.36
C ILE A 129 -16.99 6.58 3.86
N LYS A 130 -17.96 7.00 3.05
CA LYS A 130 -17.83 7.03 1.58
C LYS A 130 -16.83 8.09 1.14
N SER A 131 -16.35 8.01 -0.10
CA SER A 131 -15.42 9.01 -0.65
C SER A 131 -15.98 10.45 -0.65
N ASP A 132 -17.30 10.61 -0.68
CA ASP A 132 -17.97 11.92 -0.59
C ASP A 132 -18.10 12.46 0.85
N GLY A 133 -17.61 11.72 1.85
CA GLY A 133 -17.68 12.10 3.26
C GLY A 133 -18.99 11.75 3.96
N THR A 134 -19.90 11.04 3.28
CA THR A 134 -21.14 10.53 3.87
C THR A 134 -20.84 9.29 4.71
N PRO A 135 -21.27 9.24 5.98
CA PRO A 135 -21.15 8.02 6.78
C PRO A 135 -22.09 6.93 6.24
N VAL A 136 -21.64 5.70 6.37
CA VAL A 136 -22.42 4.48 6.13
C VAL A 136 -22.39 3.61 7.37
N GLY A 137 -23.43 2.81 7.53
CA GLY A 137 -23.67 2.05 8.76
C GLY A 137 -24.71 2.71 9.64
N TYR A 138 -24.61 2.44 10.93
CA TYR A 138 -25.55 2.78 12.01
C TYR A 138 -26.49 4.00 11.77
N PHE A 139 -27.77 3.85 12.09
CA PHE A 139 -28.85 4.72 11.61
C PHE A 139 -28.75 6.19 12.08
N ASP A 140 -28.10 6.47 13.20
CA ASP A 140 -28.15 7.79 13.85
C ASP A 140 -27.01 8.76 13.48
N ILE A 141 -26.05 8.32 12.65
CA ILE A 141 -25.00 9.22 12.12
C ILE A 141 -25.33 9.74 10.71
N LYS A 142 -26.50 9.42 10.15
CA LYS A 142 -26.86 9.76 8.76
C LYS A 142 -26.87 11.26 8.46
N ASP A 143 -27.10 12.09 9.48
CA ASP A 143 -27.12 13.54 9.34
C ASP A 143 -25.72 14.16 9.44
N TRP A 144 -24.69 13.36 9.76
CA TRP A 144 -23.31 13.82 9.75
C TRP A 144 -22.82 13.93 8.30
N VAL A 145 -22.16 15.03 7.99
CA VAL A 145 -21.68 15.34 6.64
C VAL A 145 -20.22 15.80 6.67
N ASN A 146 -19.55 15.63 5.53
CA ASN A 146 -18.16 16.06 5.29
C ASN A 146 -17.14 15.40 6.24
N LEU A 147 -17.37 14.15 6.62
CA LEU A 147 -16.45 13.40 7.45
C LEU A 147 -15.18 13.03 6.68
N ILE A 148 -14.05 13.03 7.38
CA ILE A 148 -12.75 12.54 6.91
C ILE A 148 -12.21 11.39 7.77
N ALA A 149 -12.68 11.28 9.01
CA ALA A 149 -12.35 10.16 9.88
C ALA A 149 -13.53 9.82 10.79
N ILE A 150 -13.63 8.56 11.18
CA ILE A 150 -14.57 8.05 12.16
C ILE A 150 -13.83 7.13 13.12
N SER A 151 -14.11 7.25 14.40
CA SER A 151 -13.56 6.38 15.44
C SER A 151 -14.67 6.01 16.41
N SER A 152 -14.63 4.79 16.93
CA SER A 152 -15.63 4.29 17.85
C SER A 152 -15.06 3.21 18.76
N ASN A 153 -15.55 3.16 19.99
CA ASN A 153 -15.27 2.10 20.94
C ASN A 153 -16.44 1.97 21.92
N GLY A 154 -17.05 0.78 21.97
CA GLY A 154 -18.28 0.57 22.71
C GLY A 154 -19.41 1.38 22.08
N ASP A 155 -20.14 2.12 22.91
CA ASP A 155 -21.29 2.92 22.45
C ASP A 155 -20.92 4.37 22.09
N HIS A 156 -19.62 4.70 22.10
CA HIS A 156 -19.12 6.00 21.68
C HIS A 156 -18.76 6.01 20.20
N ILE A 157 -19.22 7.03 19.48
CA ILE A 157 -18.82 7.28 18.10
C ILE A 157 -18.44 8.74 17.90
N THR A 158 -17.32 8.96 17.23
CA THR A 158 -16.74 10.28 17.02
C THR A 158 -16.39 10.44 15.55
N GLY A 159 -16.80 11.55 14.95
CA GLY A 159 -16.52 11.93 13.58
C GLY A 159 -15.64 13.17 13.52
N LEU A 160 -14.66 13.16 12.63
CA LEU A 160 -13.86 14.34 12.29
C LEU A 160 -14.29 14.86 10.93
N LYS A 161 -14.65 16.13 10.86
CA LYS A 161 -14.99 16.81 9.60
C LYS A 161 -13.74 17.38 8.92
N SER A 162 -13.85 17.62 7.62
CA SER A 162 -12.75 18.19 6.82
C SER A 162 -12.32 19.61 7.22
N ASP A 163 -13.13 20.32 7.99
CA ASP A 163 -12.79 21.65 8.53
C ASP A 163 -12.11 21.59 9.91
N GLY A 164 -11.86 20.38 10.43
CA GLY A 164 -11.26 20.15 11.75
C GLY A 164 -12.26 20.16 12.91
N THR A 165 -13.56 20.28 12.65
CA THR A 165 -14.61 20.14 13.66
C THR A 165 -14.77 18.67 14.05
N VAL A 166 -14.87 18.42 15.35
CA VAL A 166 -15.17 17.09 15.90
C VAL A 166 -16.62 17.06 16.34
N ILE A 167 -17.32 15.98 16.01
CA ILE A 167 -18.67 15.68 16.47
C ILE A 167 -18.68 14.32 17.14
N THR A 168 -19.43 14.16 18.22
CA THR A 168 -19.45 12.92 18.98
C THR A 168 -20.86 12.61 19.45
N MET A 169 -21.15 11.32 19.62
CA MET A 169 -22.35 10.82 20.27
C MET A 169 -21.95 9.78 21.31
N ASP A 170 -22.47 9.97 22.53
CA ASP A 170 -22.26 9.12 23.69
C ASP A 170 -23.64 8.67 24.19
N TRP A 171 -23.81 7.36 24.38
CA TRP A 171 -25.08 6.74 24.73
C TRP A 171 -25.15 6.30 26.19
N SER A 172 -24.03 6.36 26.95
CA SER A 172 -23.88 5.50 28.13
C SER A 172 -23.45 6.21 29.42
N PHE A 173 -23.16 7.52 29.45
CA PHE A 173 -22.66 8.18 30.68
C PHE A 173 -23.24 9.58 30.97
N GLU A 174 -23.34 9.90 32.27
CA GLU A 174 -23.79 11.21 32.80
C GLU A 174 -22.73 12.32 32.60
N ASP A 175 -21.46 11.96 32.39
CA ASP A 175 -20.35 12.87 32.06
C ASP A 175 -19.98 12.72 30.57
N ALA A 176 -20.72 13.39 29.69
CA ALA A 176 -20.48 13.35 28.26
C ALA A 176 -19.06 13.85 27.90
N CYS A 177 -18.43 13.20 26.94
CA CYS A 177 -17.20 13.69 26.32
C CYS A 177 -17.45 15.00 25.57
N ASP A 178 -17.12 16.14 26.18
CA ASP A 178 -17.26 17.46 25.55
C ASP A 178 -16.09 17.77 24.60
N VAL A 179 -16.43 18.02 23.33
CA VAL A 179 -15.51 18.34 22.23
C VAL A 179 -15.79 19.70 21.58
N ASP A 180 -16.77 20.46 22.06
CA ASP A 180 -17.29 21.66 21.37
C ASP A 180 -16.20 22.75 21.20
N ASP A 181 -15.33 22.85 22.20
CA ASP A 181 -14.21 23.80 22.23
C ASP A 181 -12.97 23.32 21.47
N TRP A 182 -12.97 22.11 20.92
CA TRP A 182 -11.83 21.61 20.15
C TRP A 182 -11.71 22.36 18.82
N LYS A 183 -10.48 22.67 18.43
CA LYS A 183 -10.14 23.43 17.22
C LYS A 183 -8.87 22.84 16.59
N ASN A 184 -8.76 22.96 15.27
CA ASN A 184 -7.61 22.53 14.48
C ASN A 184 -7.27 21.03 14.68
N ILE A 185 -8.29 20.19 14.85
CA ILE A 185 -8.11 18.74 15.01
C ILE A 185 -7.84 18.13 13.64
N VAL A 186 -6.84 17.25 13.58
CA VAL A 186 -6.40 16.55 12.36
C VAL A 186 -6.51 15.03 12.47
N ALA A 187 -6.64 14.51 13.69
CA ALA A 187 -6.91 13.10 13.95
C ALA A 187 -7.71 12.94 15.26
N ILE A 188 -8.51 11.89 15.34
CA ILE A 188 -9.31 11.53 16.50
C ILE A 188 -9.10 10.05 16.84
N SER A 189 -9.25 9.70 18.12
CA SER A 189 -9.27 8.31 18.57
C SER A 189 -10.21 8.18 19.77
N THR A 190 -11.13 7.21 19.69
CA THR A 190 -12.19 6.99 20.68
C THR A 190 -11.86 5.74 21.50
N GLY A 191 -11.54 5.91 22.77
CA GLY A 191 -11.29 4.83 23.72
C GLY A 191 -12.58 4.38 24.43
N GLY A 192 -12.45 3.49 25.41
CA GLY A 192 -13.62 2.90 26.07
C GLY A 192 -14.55 3.92 26.72
N LYS A 193 -14.00 5.00 27.29
CA LYS A 193 -14.72 6.11 27.95
C LYS A 193 -14.04 7.48 27.83
N HIS A 194 -13.19 7.65 26.82
CA HIS A 194 -12.47 8.90 26.60
C HIS A 194 -12.24 9.11 25.11
N ILE A 195 -12.11 10.36 24.70
CA ILE A 195 -11.82 10.75 23.32
C ILE A 195 -10.54 11.55 23.33
N VAL A 196 -9.68 11.31 22.34
CA VAL A 196 -8.43 12.02 22.15
C VAL A 196 -8.43 12.67 20.77
N GLY A 197 -7.99 13.92 20.70
CA GLY A 197 -7.85 14.69 19.47
C GLY A 197 -6.41 15.18 19.29
N LEU A 198 -5.83 14.90 18.13
CA LEU A 198 -4.54 15.44 17.72
C LEU A 198 -4.75 16.78 17.00
N LYS A 199 -4.05 17.81 17.45
CA LYS A 199 -4.06 19.13 16.80
C LYS A 199 -2.98 19.24 15.73
N LEU A 200 -3.21 20.15 14.77
CA LEU A 200 -2.28 20.45 13.67
C LEU A 200 -0.87 20.87 14.15
N ASP A 201 -0.76 21.45 15.35
CA ASP A 201 0.52 21.88 15.94
C ASP A 201 1.29 20.75 16.65
N GLY A 202 0.80 19.51 16.59
CA GLY A 202 1.41 18.34 17.22
C GLY A 202 1.15 18.23 18.72
N THR A 203 0.21 19.03 19.26
CA THR A 203 -0.29 18.88 20.64
C THR A 203 -1.58 18.05 20.68
N VAL A 204 -1.93 17.54 21.87
CA VAL A 204 -3.07 16.63 22.04
C VAL A 204 -4.05 17.16 23.07
N VAL A 205 -5.35 16.95 22.83
CA VAL A 205 -6.45 17.18 23.78
C VAL A 205 -7.17 15.88 24.06
N ALA A 206 -7.71 15.74 25.27
CA ALA A 206 -8.51 14.59 25.66
C ALA A 206 -9.67 15.02 26.56
N THR A 207 -10.76 14.26 26.51
CA THR A 207 -11.98 14.48 27.31
C THR A 207 -12.59 13.14 27.70
N GLY A 208 -13.47 13.12 28.70
CA GLY A 208 -14.10 11.92 29.24
C GLY A 208 -13.44 11.40 30.53
N ASN A 209 -13.66 10.12 30.83
CA ASN A 209 -13.18 9.48 32.06
C ASN A 209 -11.65 9.57 32.18
N ASN A 210 -11.17 10.00 33.35
CA ASN A 210 -9.74 10.11 33.64
C ASN A 210 -9.32 9.43 34.96
N GLU A 211 -10.09 8.44 35.44
CA GLU A 211 -9.81 7.75 36.71
C GLU A 211 -8.45 7.03 36.74
N ARG A 212 -7.92 6.70 35.56
CA ARG A 212 -6.62 6.01 35.39
C ARG A 212 -5.55 6.91 34.78
N GLY A 213 -5.83 8.19 34.53
CA GLY A 213 -4.91 9.11 33.88
C GLY A 213 -4.86 9.01 32.35
N GLN A 214 -5.84 8.35 31.71
CA GLN A 214 -5.89 8.17 30.25
C GLN A 214 -6.02 9.48 29.46
N CYS A 215 -6.45 10.58 30.09
CA CYS A 215 -6.53 11.91 29.50
C CYS A 215 -5.33 12.81 29.85
N ASN A 216 -4.28 12.31 30.53
CA ASN A 216 -3.11 13.11 30.93
C ASN A 216 -2.14 13.36 29.76
N VAL A 217 -2.61 14.08 28.74
CA VAL A 217 -1.90 14.31 27.46
C VAL A 217 -1.42 15.76 27.28
N SER A 218 -1.67 16.65 28.26
CA SER A 218 -1.43 18.10 28.15
C SER A 218 0.02 18.46 27.82
N ASP A 219 0.96 17.66 28.31
CA ASP A 219 2.40 17.90 28.19
C ASP A 219 2.98 17.28 26.92
N TRP A 220 2.18 16.56 26.14
CA TRP A 220 2.62 15.93 24.90
C TRP A 220 2.83 16.99 23.80
N LYS A 221 3.92 16.81 23.05
CA LYS A 221 4.36 17.65 21.94
C LYS A 221 4.90 16.76 20.82
N GLU A 222 4.93 17.30 19.60
CA GLU A 222 5.49 16.64 18.42
C GLU A 222 4.80 15.31 18.10
N ILE A 223 3.53 15.19 18.48
CA ILE A 223 2.71 14.00 18.20
C ILE A 223 2.25 14.03 16.75
N VAL A 224 2.37 12.89 16.07
CA VAL A 224 1.97 12.71 14.67
C VAL A 224 0.87 11.65 14.50
N ALA A 225 0.67 10.78 15.48
CA ALA A 225 -0.47 9.87 15.54
C ALA A 225 -0.89 9.59 16.98
N ILE A 226 -2.16 9.26 17.17
CA ILE A 226 -2.77 8.91 18.46
C ILE A 226 -3.53 7.60 18.32
N SER A 227 -3.61 6.83 19.40
CA SER A 227 -4.45 5.63 19.46
C SER A 227 -4.88 5.38 20.90
N THR A 228 -6.15 5.03 21.12
CA THR A 228 -6.73 4.82 22.44
C THR A 228 -7.15 3.37 22.64
N GLY A 229 -6.80 2.82 23.79
CA GLY A 229 -7.33 1.55 24.27
C GLY A 229 -8.53 1.76 25.18
N PHE A 230 -8.84 0.77 26.03
CA PHE A 230 -10.02 0.86 26.89
C PHE A 230 -9.86 1.94 27.99
N TYR A 231 -8.68 2.00 28.63
CA TYR A 231 -8.35 2.93 29.72
C TYR A 231 -6.95 3.55 29.60
N TYR A 232 -6.40 3.66 28.38
CA TYR A 232 -5.09 4.27 28.15
C TYR A 232 -5.00 4.87 26.75
N THR A 233 -4.04 5.77 26.57
CA THR A 233 -3.77 6.50 25.33
C THR A 233 -2.31 6.32 24.94
N LEU A 234 -2.07 6.12 23.64
CA LEU A 234 -0.77 6.14 23.00
C LEU A 234 -0.61 7.40 22.13
N GLY A 235 0.60 7.95 22.08
CA GLY A 235 1.00 9.01 21.17
C GLY A 235 2.30 8.65 20.47
N LEU A 236 2.31 8.67 19.14
CA LEU A 236 3.50 8.51 18.31
C LEU A 236 4.12 9.88 18.06
N LYS A 237 5.41 10.03 18.33
CA LYS A 237 6.17 11.24 18.05
C LYS A 237 6.80 11.22 16.66
N ALA A 238 7.07 12.40 16.12
CA ALA A 238 7.71 12.58 14.81
C ALA A 238 9.12 11.93 14.71
N ASP A 239 9.80 11.75 15.84
CA ASP A 239 11.12 11.08 15.92
C ASP A 239 11.03 9.54 15.90
N GLY A 240 9.81 8.99 15.86
CA GLY A 240 9.57 7.54 15.85
C GLY A 240 9.56 6.88 17.24
N THR A 241 9.57 7.66 18.32
CA THR A 241 9.35 7.18 19.70
C THR A 241 7.88 7.26 20.09
N VAL A 242 7.49 6.53 21.15
CA VAL A 242 6.08 6.46 21.60
C VAL A 242 5.97 6.87 23.07
N VAL A 243 4.92 7.63 23.38
CA VAL A 243 4.49 7.95 24.74
C VAL A 243 3.15 7.30 25.05
N ALA A 244 2.90 7.02 26.32
CA ALA A 244 1.65 6.41 26.78
C ALA A 244 1.23 6.99 28.14
N THR A 245 -0.08 7.03 28.39
CA THR A 245 -0.65 7.40 29.69
C THR A 245 -1.94 6.62 29.95
N GLY A 246 -2.26 6.38 31.22
CA GLY A 246 -3.46 5.65 31.62
C GLY A 246 -3.16 4.37 32.41
N GLU A 247 -4.08 3.43 32.32
CA GLU A 247 -3.97 2.11 32.94
C GLU A 247 -2.74 1.35 32.43
N ASN A 248 -2.00 0.72 33.35
CA ASN A 248 -0.79 -0.03 33.03
C ASN A 248 -0.66 -1.35 33.80
N LYS A 249 -1.77 -1.88 34.32
CA LYS A 249 -1.78 -3.16 35.07
C LYS A 249 -1.08 -4.31 34.35
N TYR A 250 -1.15 -4.38 33.03
CA TYR A 250 -0.57 -5.44 32.21
C TYR A 250 0.70 -5.00 31.46
N GLY A 251 1.17 -3.77 31.66
CA GLY A 251 2.30 -3.24 30.91
C GLY A 251 1.95 -2.67 29.54
N GLN A 252 0.67 -2.40 29.25
CA GLN A 252 0.22 -1.86 27.95
C GLN A 252 0.81 -0.47 27.62
N CYS A 253 1.30 0.26 28.62
CA CYS A 253 2.01 1.53 28.46
C CYS A 253 3.55 1.38 28.46
N ASN A 254 4.10 0.16 28.49
CA ASN A 254 5.55 -0.09 28.50
C ASN A 254 6.16 0.06 27.09
N VAL A 255 6.08 1.27 26.55
CA VAL A 255 6.46 1.61 25.17
C VAL A 255 7.73 2.47 25.08
N SER A 256 8.37 2.77 26.22
CA SER A 256 9.51 3.70 26.30
C SER A 256 10.73 3.29 25.46
N ASP A 257 10.89 1.99 25.26
CA ASP A 257 12.03 1.41 24.53
C ASP A 257 11.72 1.23 23.03
N TRP A 258 10.52 1.62 22.59
CA TRP A 258 10.13 1.55 21.19
C TRP A 258 10.76 2.69 20.39
N ALA A 259 11.33 2.34 19.24
CA ALA A 259 11.96 3.27 18.32
C ALA A 259 11.65 2.87 16.87
N GLU A 260 11.84 3.84 15.96
CA GLU A 260 11.56 3.69 14.52
C GLU A 260 10.11 3.30 14.21
N ILE A 261 9.18 3.68 15.10
CA ILE A 261 7.76 3.43 14.95
C ILE A 261 7.17 4.39 13.91
N VAL A 262 6.34 3.86 13.02
CA VAL A 262 5.63 4.60 11.97
C VAL A 262 4.12 4.52 12.10
N ALA A 263 3.59 3.53 12.83
CA ALA A 263 2.19 3.47 13.21
C ALA A 263 2.02 2.79 14.56
N ILE A 264 0.95 3.15 15.28
CA ILE A 264 0.58 2.60 16.58
C ILE A 264 -0.87 2.12 16.54
N SER A 265 -1.17 1.09 17.32
CA SER A 265 -2.54 0.62 17.53
C SER A 265 -2.70 0.17 18.97
N ALA A 266 -3.70 0.73 19.65
CA ALA A 266 -4.07 0.39 21.00
C ALA A 266 -5.26 -0.57 20.99
N GLY A 267 -5.04 -1.79 21.48
CA GLY A 267 -6.10 -2.75 21.76
C GLY A 267 -6.72 -2.51 23.15
N ASP A 268 -7.59 -3.42 23.60
CA ASP A 268 -8.30 -3.22 24.88
C ASP A 268 -7.31 -3.15 26.07
N ASN A 269 -6.31 -4.04 26.09
CA ASN A 269 -5.33 -4.15 27.17
C ASN A 269 -3.88 -4.42 26.68
N HIS A 270 -3.61 -4.21 25.40
CA HIS A 270 -2.27 -4.34 24.81
C HIS A 270 -2.06 -3.33 23.69
N SER A 271 -0.82 -2.98 23.45
CA SER A 271 -0.37 -2.02 22.44
C SER A 271 0.45 -2.72 21.37
N ALA A 272 0.34 -2.26 20.13
CA ALA A 272 1.19 -2.67 19.03
C ALA A 272 1.81 -1.45 18.32
N GLY A 273 3.06 -1.58 17.90
CA GLY A 273 3.81 -0.58 17.16
C GLY A 273 4.42 -1.17 15.89
N LEU A 274 4.11 -0.57 14.74
CA LEU A 274 4.68 -0.93 13.45
C LEU A 274 5.97 -0.14 13.24
N LYS A 275 7.07 -0.85 12.97
CA LYS A 275 8.38 -0.26 12.66
C LYS A 275 8.52 0.05 11.17
N LYS A 276 9.38 1.02 10.86
CA LYS A 276 9.70 1.46 9.49
C LYS A 276 10.21 0.33 8.57
N ASP A 277 10.83 -0.69 9.15
CA ASP A 277 11.34 -1.87 8.43
C ASP A 277 10.26 -2.93 8.13
N GLY A 278 9.01 -2.70 8.57
CA GLY A 278 7.89 -3.62 8.38
C GLY A 278 7.80 -4.74 9.41
N THR A 279 8.57 -4.66 10.51
CA THR A 279 8.41 -5.51 11.70
C THR A 279 7.46 -4.87 12.72
N VAL A 280 6.99 -5.64 13.71
CA VAL A 280 6.05 -5.16 14.73
C VAL A 280 6.57 -5.47 16.13
N VAL A 281 6.29 -4.58 17.07
CA VAL A 281 6.49 -4.77 18.52
C VAL A 281 5.15 -4.68 19.24
N ALA A 282 5.02 -5.35 20.37
CA ALA A 282 3.82 -5.29 21.20
C ALA A 282 4.16 -5.34 22.69
N ALA A 283 3.26 -4.78 23.52
CA ALA A 283 3.39 -4.75 24.97
C ALA A 283 2.01 -4.73 25.64
N GLY A 284 1.87 -5.38 26.79
CA GLY A 284 0.62 -5.44 27.54
C GLY A 284 0.18 -6.86 27.85
N LEU A 285 -1.13 -7.06 27.99
CA LEU A 285 -1.73 -8.37 28.22
C LEU A 285 -1.32 -9.34 27.09
N ASN A 286 -0.95 -10.56 27.46
CA ASN A 286 -0.55 -11.60 26.52
C ASN A 286 -1.07 -13.00 26.89
N ASP A 287 -2.15 -13.07 27.68
CA ASP A 287 -2.71 -14.34 28.14
C ASP A 287 -3.30 -15.18 26.99
N ASP A 288 -3.62 -14.55 25.86
CA ASP A 288 -4.11 -15.15 24.61
C ASP A 288 -3.13 -14.90 23.44
N GLU A 289 -1.84 -14.71 23.72
CA GLU A 289 -0.78 -14.55 22.69
C GLU A 289 -0.95 -13.31 21.79
N GLN A 290 -1.80 -12.33 22.17
CA GLN A 290 -2.09 -11.13 21.39
C GLN A 290 -0.89 -10.18 21.14
N CYS A 291 0.22 -10.39 21.83
CA CYS A 291 1.50 -9.69 21.65
C CYS A 291 2.54 -10.52 20.87
N ASP A 292 2.24 -11.74 20.42
CA ASP A 292 3.18 -12.65 19.76
C ASP A 292 3.39 -12.30 18.27
N VAL A 293 3.97 -11.13 18.03
CA VAL A 293 4.17 -10.53 16.70
C VAL A 293 5.62 -10.60 16.17
N TYR A 294 6.51 -11.26 16.91
CA TYR A 294 7.98 -11.22 16.71
C TYR A 294 8.45 -11.76 15.35
N ASN A 295 7.69 -12.66 14.74
CA ASN A 295 7.99 -13.28 13.44
C ASN A 295 7.37 -12.52 12.24
N TRP A 296 6.60 -11.45 12.47
CA TRP A 296 5.94 -10.71 11.39
C TRP A 296 6.91 -9.86 10.57
N ARG A 297 6.71 -9.84 9.25
CA ARG A 297 7.52 -9.11 8.27
C ARG A 297 6.62 -8.52 7.18
N ASP A 298 7.14 -7.52 6.48
CA ASP A 298 6.47 -6.87 5.35
C ASP A 298 5.10 -6.26 5.70
N ILE A 299 4.93 -5.85 6.97
CA ILE A 299 3.70 -5.24 7.48
C ILE A 299 3.64 -3.78 7.06
N ILE A 300 2.47 -3.33 6.60
CA ILE A 300 2.20 -1.95 6.20
C ILE A 300 1.10 -1.28 7.03
N ALA A 301 0.28 -2.07 7.75
CA ALA A 301 -0.67 -1.55 8.74
C ALA A 301 -0.90 -2.59 9.83
N ILE A 302 -1.27 -2.12 11.02
CA ILE A 302 -1.59 -2.94 12.19
C ILE A 302 -2.93 -2.51 12.79
N SER A 303 -3.61 -3.45 13.42
CA SER A 303 -4.85 -3.20 14.16
C SER A 303 -4.92 -4.14 15.35
N ALA A 304 -4.97 -3.58 16.56
CA ALA A 304 -5.07 -4.31 17.82
C ALA A 304 -6.54 -4.35 18.28
N GLY A 305 -7.05 -5.56 18.50
CA GLY A 305 -8.40 -5.82 19.02
C GLY A 305 -8.42 -5.99 20.54
N GLY A 306 -9.39 -6.75 21.05
CA GLY A 306 -9.44 -7.08 22.48
C GLY A 306 -8.49 -8.18 22.90
N PHE A 307 -8.35 -9.20 22.03
CA PHE A 307 -7.60 -10.44 22.31
C PHE A 307 -6.69 -10.85 21.15
N HIS A 308 -6.45 -9.96 20.19
CA HIS A 308 -5.65 -10.27 19.02
C HIS A 308 -5.01 -9.01 18.44
N THR A 309 -4.01 -9.22 17.59
CA THR A 309 -3.47 -8.20 16.71
C THR A 309 -3.55 -8.72 15.27
N ILE A 310 -3.84 -7.85 14.31
CA ILE A 310 -3.79 -8.15 12.87
C ILE A 310 -2.76 -7.25 12.19
N GLY A 311 -2.00 -7.82 11.27
CA GLY A 311 -1.11 -7.10 10.37
C GLY A 311 -1.56 -7.23 8.92
N LEU A 312 -1.68 -6.12 8.20
CA LEU A 312 -1.84 -6.09 6.76
C LEU A 312 -0.46 -6.08 6.10
N LYS A 313 -0.19 -7.07 5.25
CA LYS A 313 1.04 -7.15 4.47
C LYS A 313 0.97 -6.29 3.21
N LYS A 314 2.15 -5.94 2.68
CA LYS A 314 2.30 -5.16 1.44
C LYS A 314 1.55 -5.76 0.24
N ASP A 315 1.46 -7.08 0.18
CA ASP A 315 0.81 -7.84 -0.90
C ASP A 315 -0.73 -7.90 -0.77
N GLY A 316 -1.29 -7.35 0.31
CA GLY A 316 -2.72 -7.35 0.58
C GLY A 316 -3.23 -8.54 1.39
N THR A 317 -2.35 -9.47 1.78
CA THR A 317 -2.69 -10.58 2.69
C THR A 317 -2.61 -10.15 4.16
N LEU A 318 -3.23 -10.93 5.04
CA LEU A 318 -3.27 -10.67 6.48
C LEU A 318 -2.41 -11.68 7.27
N VAL A 319 -1.91 -11.24 8.41
CA VAL A 319 -1.43 -12.09 9.51
C VAL A 319 -2.19 -11.72 10.78
N CYS A 320 -2.35 -12.68 11.68
CA CYS A 320 -3.00 -12.46 12.97
C CYS A 320 -2.23 -13.22 14.04
N THR A 321 -2.26 -12.73 15.28
CA THR A 321 -1.70 -13.45 16.42
C THR A 321 -2.51 -14.72 16.62
N GLU A 322 -1.83 -15.84 16.81
CA GLU A 322 -2.46 -17.10 17.14
C GLU A 322 -3.03 -16.97 18.56
N GLY A 323 -4.23 -17.49 18.83
CA GLY A 323 -4.93 -17.27 20.09
C GLY A 323 -6.34 -17.84 20.02
N ILE A 324 -6.86 -18.36 21.14
CA ILE A 324 -8.19 -19.02 21.18
C ILE A 324 -9.30 -18.02 20.80
N LEU A 325 -9.09 -16.76 21.14
CA LEU A 325 -10.03 -15.65 20.94
C LEU A 325 -9.69 -14.79 19.72
N SER A 326 -8.75 -15.23 18.88
CA SER A 326 -8.45 -14.59 17.60
C SER A 326 -9.64 -14.73 16.64
N PRO A 327 -9.82 -13.76 15.72
CA PRO A 327 -10.80 -13.87 14.65
C PRO A 327 -10.57 -15.17 13.86
N SER A 328 -11.65 -15.72 13.28
CA SER A 328 -11.58 -17.04 12.65
C SER A 328 -10.57 -17.07 11.48
N GLU A 329 -10.15 -18.27 11.09
CA GLU A 329 -9.21 -18.46 9.96
C GLU A 329 -9.74 -17.89 8.63
N ASP A 330 -11.00 -17.47 8.55
CA ASP A 330 -11.58 -16.86 7.36
C ASP A 330 -10.89 -15.57 6.92
N ILE A 331 -10.25 -14.84 7.84
CA ILE A 331 -9.55 -13.60 7.54
C ILE A 331 -8.35 -13.83 6.61
N PHE A 332 -7.79 -15.04 6.61
CA PHE A 332 -6.68 -15.42 5.72
C PHE A 332 -7.15 -15.67 4.27
N GLY A 333 -8.46 -15.89 4.08
CA GLY A 333 -9.08 -15.99 2.77
C GLY A 333 -9.42 -14.63 2.14
N TRP A 334 -9.24 -13.52 2.85
CA TRP A 334 -9.55 -12.20 2.32
C TRP A 334 -8.52 -11.75 1.28
N THR A 335 -9.02 -11.17 0.19
CA THR A 335 -8.21 -10.62 -0.89
C THR A 335 -8.47 -9.14 -1.08
N ASP A 336 -7.51 -8.45 -1.69
CA ASP A 336 -7.62 -7.04 -2.09
C ASP A 336 -7.87 -6.07 -0.92
N ILE A 337 -7.44 -6.45 0.28
CA ILE A 337 -7.59 -5.65 1.50
C ILE A 337 -6.64 -4.45 1.45
N VAL A 338 -7.19 -3.28 1.77
CA VAL A 338 -6.48 -1.99 1.73
C VAL A 338 -6.46 -1.28 3.08
N ALA A 339 -7.38 -1.62 3.98
CA ALA A 339 -7.39 -1.21 5.38
C ALA A 339 -8.05 -2.30 6.23
N ILE A 340 -7.71 -2.31 7.51
CA ILE A 340 -8.20 -3.26 8.50
C ILE A 340 -8.70 -2.51 9.74
N SER A 341 -9.59 -3.11 10.50
CA SER A 341 -9.97 -2.61 11.83
C SER A 341 -10.28 -3.81 12.70
N SER A 342 -9.98 -3.72 13.99
CA SER A 342 -10.15 -4.78 14.97
C SER A 342 -10.87 -4.23 16.18
N ARG A 343 -11.82 -4.98 16.70
CA ARG A 343 -12.48 -4.65 17.97
C ARG A 343 -12.93 -5.91 18.67
N PHE A 344 -12.64 -5.99 19.97
CA PHE A 344 -12.99 -7.14 20.80
C PHE A 344 -12.51 -8.45 20.16
N LEU A 345 -13.43 -9.27 19.64
CA LEU A 345 -13.16 -10.55 18.96
C LEU A 345 -13.26 -10.48 17.43
N ASN A 346 -13.54 -9.30 16.86
CA ASN A 346 -13.86 -9.15 15.45
C ASN A 346 -12.78 -8.40 14.69
N ALA A 347 -12.70 -8.71 13.40
CA ALA A 347 -11.93 -8.00 12.40
C ALA A 347 -12.82 -7.56 11.24
N VAL A 348 -12.48 -6.44 10.63
CA VAL A 348 -13.10 -5.92 9.41
C VAL A 348 -12.00 -5.51 8.43
N GLY A 349 -12.24 -5.75 7.16
CA GLY A 349 -11.36 -5.34 6.07
C GLY A 349 -12.10 -4.50 5.04
N LEU A 350 -11.52 -3.38 4.63
CA LEU A 350 -11.94 -2.62 3.46
C LEU A 350 -11.20 -3.16 2.23
N LYS A 351 -11.93 -3.49 1.18
CA LYS A 351 -11.38 -3.89 -0.11
C LYS A 351 -11.13 -2.70 -1.02
N SER A 352 -10.25 -2.89 -2.01
CA SER A 352 -9.88 -1.85 -2.98
C SER A 352 -11.05 -1.31 -3.83
N ASP A 353 -12.13 -2.08 -3.96
CA ASP A 353 -13.36 -1.68 -4.64
C ASP A 353 -14.35 -0.91 -3.75
N GLY A 354 -14.03 -0.77 -2.45
CA GLY A 354 -14.87 -0.12 -1.45
C GLY A 354 -15.78 -1.05 -0.67
N THR A 355 -15.81 -2.35 -0.99
CA THR A 355 -16.61 -3.33 -0.24
C THR A 355 -15.96 -3.65 1.10
N ILE A 356 -16.79 -4.02 2.08
CA ILE A 356 -16.36 -4.37 3.43
C ILE A 356 -16.53 -5.88 3.62
N VAL A 357 -15.51 -6.53 4.19
CA VAL A 357 -15.56 -7.91 4.68
C VAL A 357 -15.36 -7.94 6.18
N ARG A 358 -15.88 -8.96 6.84
CA ARG A 358 -15.85 -9.09 8.28
C ARG A 358 -15.60 -10.54 8.68
N SER A 359 -14.85 -10.72 9.77
CA SER A 359 -14.54 -12.05 10.28
C SER A 359 -15.76 -12.65 10.94
N SER A 360 -15.98 -13.94 10.71
CA SER A 360 -16.86 -14.71 11.58
C SER A 360 -16.27 -14.74 13.00
N ASN A 361 -17.11 -14.55 14.02
CA ASN A 361 -16.65 -14.67 15.41
C ASN A 361 -16.67 -16.14 15.85
N VAL A 362 -15.93 -16.45 16.93
CA VAL A 362 -15.83 -17.79 17.53
C VAL A 362 -17.19 -18.33 18.02
N TYR A 363 -18.21 -17.46 18.10
CA TYR A 363 -19.57 -17.76 18.57
C TYR A 363 -20.62 -17.85 17.45
N GLY A 364 -20.24 -17.74 16.18
CA GLY A 364 -21.12 -18.00 15.03
C GLY A 364 -22.20 -16.96 14.74
N SER A 365 -21.99 -15.66 14.97
CA SER A 365 -22.94 -14.64 14.50
C SER A 365 -22.71 -14.30 13.01
N THR A 366 -23.63 -14.75 12.17
CA THR A 366 -23.88 -14.21 10.83
C THR A 366 -25.03 -13.20 10.87
N ASP A 367 -24.97 -12.23 9.96
CA ASP A 367 -25.99 -11.26 9.52
C ASP A 367 -26.02 -9.86 10.18
N MET A 368 -25.67 -8.84 9.39
CA MET A 368 -26.67 -8.09 8.59
C MET A 368 -26.00 -7.19 7.52
N ASP A 369 -26.64 -7.20 6.34
CA ASP A 369 -26.61 -6.32 5.17
C ASP A 369 -25.27 -5.89 4.54
N LEU A 370 -25.07 -6.40 3.32
CA LEU A 370 -24.17 -5.91 2.27
C LEU A 370 -24.43 -4.42 1.97
N PHE A 371 -23.35 -3.64 1.83
CA PHE A 371 -23.35 -2.24 1.39
C PHE A 371 -23.22 -2.06 -0.12
#